data_AF-A0AAW0Z6D8-F1
#
_entry.id   AF-A0AAW0Z6D8-F1
#
_cell.length_a   1.000
_cell.length_b   1.000
_cell.length_c   1.000
_cell.angle_alpha   90.00
_cell.angle_beta   90.00
_cell.angle_gamma   90.00
#
_symmetry.space_group_name_H-M   'P 1'
#
loop_
_entity.id
_entity.type
_entity.pdbx_description
1 polymer ?
#
loop_
_entity_poly.entity_id
_entity_poly.type
_entity_poly.pdbx_seq_one_letter_code
_entity_poly.pdbx_strand_id
1 'polypeptide(L)'
;MDGYLEQLRSFPQDLSTLPEPHLQEQDRSVFADALLALAAENPSASSRHCILQAASLIPPRTAFSATSLAWVNDEDEPSTGRKAIVRYSSSALSQGIFPAGEWFQALSEASAQRPRLHDVMIQWSRLSFEVSSVVRTAY
;
A
#
# COMPACT_ATOMS: atom_id res chain seq x y z
N MET A 1 19.01 -5.54 -5.65
CA MET A 1 17.66 -6.09 -5.40
C MET A 1 17.72 -7.19 -4.37
N ASP A 2 18.49 -8.27 -4.61
CA ASP A 2 18.53 -9.44 -3.72
C ASP A 2 18.90 -9.14 -2.26
N GLY A 3 19.91 -8.29 -2.04
CA GLY A 3 20.30 -7.88 -0.68
C GLY A 3 19.21 -7.11 0.08
N TYR A 4 18.33 -6.40 -0.63
CA TYR A 4 17.17 -5.73 -0.02
C TYR A 4 16.08 -6.75 0.33
N LEU A 5 15.76 -7.67 -0.59
CA LEU A 5 14.77 -8.73 -0.36
C LEU A 5 15.16 -9.63 0.82
N GLU A 6 16.45 -9.95 0.98
CA GLU A 6 16.94 -10.71 2.13
C GLU A 6 16.72 -9.96 3.45
N GLN A 7 16.93 -8.64 3.48
CA GLN A 7 16.66 -7.82 4.66
C GLN A 7 15.16 -7.82 5.02
N LEU A 8 14.27 -7.84 4.03
CA LEU A 8 12.81 -7.90 4.24
C LEU A 8 12.34 -9.21 4.89
N ARG A 9 13.11 -10.31 4.80
CA ARG A 9 12.73 -11.60 5.42
C ARG A 9 12.63 -11.55 6.95
N SER A 10 13.27 -10.55 7.56
CA SER A 10 13.12 -10.27 8.99
C SER A 10 11.85 -9.48 9.34
N PHE A 11 11.07 -9.08 8.32
CA PHE A 11 9.86 -8.26 8.41
C PHE A 11 9.99 -7.02 9.31
N PRO A 12 11.01 -6.16 9.07
CA PRO A 12 11.16 -4.93 9.83
C PRO A 12 9.95 -4.02 9.63
N GLN A 13 9.51 -3.40 10.73
CA GLN A 13 8.40 -2.42 10.74
C GLN A 13 8.79 -1.08 10.12
N ASP A 14 10.09 -0.81 9.94
CA ASP A 14 10.63 0.42 9.39
C ASP A 14 11.66 0.13 8.31
N LEU A 15 11.36 0.52 7.06
CA LEU A 15 12.29 0.39 5.94
C LEU A 15 13.10 1.66 5.66
N SER A 16 12.89 2.76 6.40
CA SER A 16 13.56 4.04 6.15
C SER A 16 15.07 4.00 6.40
N THR A 17 15.53 3.01 7.17
CA THR A 17 16.95 2.77 7.46
C THR A 17 17.61 1.83 6.45
N LEU A 18 16.83 1.15 5.62
CA LEU A 18 17.34 0.23 4.60
C LEU A 18 17.65 1.00 3.30
N PRO A 19 18.76 0.69 2.62
CA PRO A 19 19.05 1.29 1.33
C PRO A 19 18.02 0.83 0.28
N GLU A 20 17.26 1.76 -0.28
CA GLU A 20 16.28 1.46 -1.32
C GLU A 20 16.95 0.80 -2.54
N PRO A 21 16.34 -0.25 -3.12
CA PRO A 21 16.86 -0.85 -4.33
C PRO A 21 16.72 0.12 -5.50
N HIS A 22 17.77 0.24 -6.32
CA HIS A 22 17.65 0.92 -7.61
C HIS A 22 16.83 0.03 -8.56
N LEU A 23 15.58 0.40 -8.83
CA LEU A 23 14.64 -0.37 -9.65
C LEU A 23 14.43 0.32 -11.00
N GLN A 24 14.87 -0.33 -12.08
CA GLN A 24 14.50 0.10 -13.43
C GLN A 24 13.08 -0.38 -13.76
N GLU A 25 12.45 0.20 -14.78
CA GLU A 25 11.06 -0.13 -15.14
C GLU A 25 10.84 -1.62 -15.39
N GLN A 26 11.81 -2.26 -16.07
CA GLN A 26 11.81 -3.69 -16.38
C GLN A 26 11.91 -4.60 -15.13
N ASP A 27 12.48 -4.11 -14.02
CA ASP A 27 12.67 -4.90 -12.80
C ASP A 27 11.45 -4.86 -11.88
N ARG A 28 10.52 -3.93 -12.12
CA ARG A 28 9.38 -3.68 -11.21
C ARG A 28 8.42 -4.85 -11.12
N SER A 29 8.25 -5.64 -12.19
CA SER A 29 7.41 -6.85 -12.13
C SER A 29 8.09 -7.93 -11.31
N VAL A 30 9.37 -8.19 -11.57
CA VAL A 30 10.17 -9.18 -10.83
C VAL A 30 10.20 -8.85 -9.33
N PHE A 31 10.39 -7.57 -9.01
CA PHE A 31 10.34 -7.09 -7.63
C PHE A 31 8.96 -7.31 -6.99
N ALA A 32 7.87 -6.99 -7.70
CA ALA A 32 6.52 -7.23 -7.20
C ALA A 32 6.25 -8.73 -6.94
N ASP A 33 6.66 -9.59 -7.86
CA ASP A 33 6.49 -11.04 -7.73
C ASP A 33 7.29 -11.60 -6.55
N ALA A 34 8.52 -11.12 -6.35
CA ALA A 34 9.35 -11.48 -5.21
C ALA A 34 8.72 -11.03 -3.87
N LEU A 35 8.15 -9.82 -3.81
CA LEU A 35 7.43 -9.34 -2.63
C LEU A 35 6.19 -10.19 -2.32
N LEU A 36 5.43 -10.60 -3.34
CA LEU A 36 4.28 -11.47 -3.17
C LEU A 36 4.69 -12.86 -2.69
N ALA A 37 5.80 -13.40 -3.18
CA ALA A 37 6.36 -14.66 -2.70
C ALA A 37 6.72 -14.57 -1.20
N LEU A 38 7.40 -13.50 -0.78
CA LEU A 38 7.72 -13.26 0.64
C LEU A 38 6.46 -13.13 1.51
N ALA A 39 5.42 -12.46 1.01
CA ALA A 39 4.14 -12.34 1.73
C ALA A 39 3.43 -13.69 1.90
N ALA A 40 3.54 -14.58 0.90
CA ALA A 40 2.94 -15.91 0.94
C ALA A 40 3.68 -16.86 1.91
N GLU A 41 5.00 -16.71 2.05
CA GLU A 41 5.82 -17.49 2.99
C GLU A 41 5.45 -17.21 4.45
N ASN A 42 5.02 -15.98 4.78
CA ASN A 42 4.64 -15.60 6.13
C ASN A 42 3.47 -14.59 6.11
N PRO A 43 2.21 -15.01 6.24
CA PRO A 43 1.04 -14.13 6.13
C PRO A 43 0.68 -13.42 7.46
N SER A 44 1.65 -12.82 8.14
CA SER A 44 1.43 -12.05 9.37
C SER A 44 1.10 -10.56 9.12
N ALA A 45 0.67 -9.84 10.17
CA ALA A 45 0.44 -8.40 10.07
C ALA A 45 1.74 -7.62 9.80
N SER A 46 2.83 -8.00 10.47
CA SER A 46 4.17 -7.41 10.28
C SER A 46 4.69 -7.61 8.85
N SER A 47 4.49 -8.80 8.27
CA SER A 47 4.90 -9.05 6.90
C SER A 47 4.08 -8.22 5.90
N ARG A 48 2.75 -8.14 6.08
CA ARG A 48 1.91 -7.27 5.24
C ARG A 48 2.36 -5.81 5.31
N HIS A 49 2.67 -5.31 6.51
CA HIS A 49 3.18 -3.95 6.68
C HIS A 49 4.49 -3.76 5.90
N CYS A 50 5.47 -4.61 6.16
CA CYS A 50 6.79 -4.57 5.53
C CYS A 50 6.70 -4.64 4.01
N ILE A 51 5.93 -5.61 3.48
CA ILE A 51 5.76 -5.83 2.04
C ILE A 51 5.05 -4.66 1.37
N LEU A 52 4.00 -4.09 1.98
CA LEU A 52 3.32 -2.92 1.40
C LEU A 52 4.17 -1.66 1.46
N GLN A 53 5.03 -1.52 2.48
CA GLN A 53 5.99 -0.42 2.53
C GLN A 53 7.01 -0.56 1.39
N ALA A 54 7.54 -1.76 1.14
CA ALA A 54 8.43 -2.03 0.02
C ALA A 54 7.72 -1.87 -1.34
N ALA A 55 6.47 -2.33 -1.47
CA ALA A 55 5.66 -2.16 -2.67
C ALA A 55 5.39 -0.69 -3.01
N SER A 56 5.45 0.21 -2.03
CA SER A 56 5.31 1.66 -2.25
C SER A 56 6.43 2.30 -3.07
N LEU A 57 7.52 1.56 -3.33
CA LEU A 57 8.64 1.97 -4.19
C LEU A 57 8.36 1.79 -5.69
N ILE A 58 7.28 1.08 -6.05
CA ILE A 58 6.87 0.84 -7.43
C ILE A 58 5.45 1.38 -7.69
N PRO A 59 5.04 1.57 -8.96
CA PRO A 59 3.65 1.91 -9.27
C PRO A 59 2.66 0.87 -8.72
N PRO A 60 1.43 1.28 -8.38
CA PRO A 60 0.43 0.36 -7.86
C PRO A 60 0.16 -0.83 -8.79
N ARG A 61 -0.10 -2.00 -8.20
CA ARG A 61 -0.42 -3.23 -8.94
C ARG A 61 -1.59 -3.94 -8.29
N THR A 62 -2.52 -4.44 -9.11
CA THR A 62 -3.74 -5.15 -8.68
C THR A 62 -3.46 -6.29 -7.71
N ALA A 63 -2.33 -6.98 -7.87
CA ALA A 63 -1.92 -8.11 -7.02
C ALA A 63 -1.78 -7.75 -5.53
N PHE A 64 -1.53 -6.48 -5.19
CA PHE A 64 -1.44 -6.04 -3.78
C PHE A 64 -2.78 -5.61 -3.18
N SER A 65 -3.88 -5.60 -3.96
CA SER A 65 -5.19 -5.12 -3.47
C SER A 65 -5.66 -5.89 -2.24
N ALA A 66 -5.66 -7.23 -2.32
CA ALA A 66 -6.08 -8.09 -1.21
C ALA A 66 -5.16 -7.92 0.01
N THR A 67 -3.84 -7.79 -0.22
CA THR A 67 -2.86 -7.55 0.85
C THR A 67 -3.09 -6.21 1.54
N SER A 68 -3.35 -5.14 0.78
CA SER A 68 -3.69 -3.81 1.31
C SER A 68 -5.01 -3.82 2.10
N LEU A 69 -6.03 -4.52 1.62
CA LEU A 69 -7.30 -4.67 2.33
C LEU A 69 -7.14 -5.49 3.63
N ALA A 70 -6.33 -6.54 3.62
CA ALA A 70 -6.01 -7.28 4.85
C ALA A 70 -5.26 -6.38 5.85
N TRP A 71 -4.29 -5.59 5.38
CA TRP A 71 -3.48 -4.72 6.22
C TRP A 71 -4.28 -3.63 6.96
N VAL A 72 -5.32 -3.07 6.32
CA VAL A 72 -6.18 -2.08 7.00
C VAL A 72 -7.08 -2.69 8.08
N ASN A 73 -7.23 -4.03 8.09
CA ASN A 73 -7.99 -4.77 9.09
C ASN A 73 -7.11 -5.31 10.23
N ASP A 74 -5.78 -5.25 10.09
CA ASP A 74 -4.85 -5.62 11.16
C ASP A 74 -4.90 -4.61 12.32
N GLU A 75 -4.52 -5.06 13.52
CA GLU A 75 -4.41 -4.20 14.70
C GLU A 75 -3.52 -2.99 14.42
N ASP A 76 -3.97 -1.81 14.87
CA ASP A 76 -3.26 -0.56 14.59
C ASP A 76 -2.09 -0.34 15.53
N GLU A 77 -0.92 -0.79 15.10
CA GLU A 77 0.34 -0.43 15.73
C GLU A 77 0.97 0.82 15.09
N PRO A 78 1.41 1.81 15.89
CA PRO A 78 2.20 2.94 15.42
C PRO A 78 3.47 2.45 14.72
N SER A 79 3.64 2.82 13.45
CA SER A 79 4.72 2.30 12.61
C SER A 79 5.22 3.35 11.62
N THR A 80 6.53 3.39 11.46
CA THR A 80 7.27 4.22 10.51
C THR A 80 7.20 3.58 9.13
N GLY A 81 6.15 3.90 8.38
CA GLY A 81 5.91 3.28 7.07
C GLY A 81 4.46 3.38 6.63
N ARG A 82 3.55 3.49 7.60
CA ARG A 82 2.11 3.68 7.39
C ARG A 82 1.79 4.74 6.34
N LYS A 83 2.43 5.91 6.38
CA LYS A 83 2.19 7.00 5.40
C LYS A 83 2.50 6.58 3.96
N ALA A 84 3.55 5.78 3.75
CA ALA A 84 3.91 5.28 2.44
C ALA A 84 2.87 4.29 1.91
N ILE A 85 2.40 3.37 2.77
CA ILE A 85 1.35 2.40 2.46
C ILE A 85 0.01 3.10 2.16
N VAL A 86 -0.34 4.12 2.96
CA VAL A 86 -1.56 4.93 2.76
C VAL A 86 -1.51 5.64 1.41
N ARG A 87 -0.39 6.30 1.08
CA ARG A 87 -0.19 6.96 -0.22
C ARG A 87 -0.25 5.97 -1.38
N TYR A 88 0.36 4.79 -1.23
CA TYR A 88 0.33 3.74 -2.24
C TYR A 88 -1.10 3.27 -2.51
N SER A 89 -1.84 2.90 -1.46
CA SER A 89 -3.20 2.35 -1.57
C SER A 89 -4.20 3.39 -2.07
N SER A 90 -4.12 4.64 -1.60
CA SER A 90 -4.97 5.74 -2.08
C SER A 90 -4.69 6.12 -3.54
N SER A 91 -3.42 6.09 -3.97
CA SER A 91 -3.04 6.27 -5.37
C SER A 91 -3.60 5.12 -6.23
N ALA A 92 -3.48 3.87 -5.78
CA ALA A 92 -4.05 2.71 -6.45
C ALA A 92 -5.57 2.81 -6.66
N LEU A 93 -6.30 3.30 -5.65
CA LEU A 93 -7.73 3.57 -5.73
C LEU A 93 -8.05 4.70 -6.73
N SER A 94 -7.30 5.81 -6.69
CA SER A 94 -7.49 6.92 -7.64
C SER A 94 -7.25 6.55 -9.10
N GLN A 95 -6.36 5.57 -9.34
CA GLN A 95 -6.04 5.06 -10.67
C GLN A 95 -6.97 3.93 -11.13
N GLY A 96 -7.93 3.51 -10.30
CA GLY A 96 -8.82 2.38 -10.59
C GLY A 96 -8.13 1.01 -10.61
N ILE A 97 -6.91 0.93 -10.06
CA ILE A 97 -6.14 -0.32 -9.96
C ILE A 97 -6.67 -1.17 -8.80
N PHE A 98 -7.02 -0.54 -7.67
CA PHE A 98 -7.74 -1.21 -6.59
C PHE A 98 -9.25 -1.05 -6.79
N PRO A 99 -10.04 -2.14 -6.61
CA PRO A 99 -11.48 -2.10 -6.77
C PRO A 99 -12.11 -1.31 -5.61
N ALA A 100 -12.60 -0.11 -5.90
CA ALA A 100 -13.23 0.77 -4.91
C ALA A 100 -14.39 0.10 -4.14
N GLY A 101 -15.14 -0.80 -4.79
CA GLY A 101 -16.27 -1.50 -4.17
C GLY A 101 -15.88 -2.29 -2.91
N GLU A 102 -14.76 -3.01 -2.95
CA GLU A 102 -14.27 -3.81 -1.81
C GLU A 102 -13.86 -2.91 -0.64
N TRP A 103 -13.27 -1.76 -0.94
CA TRP A 103 -12.87 -0.77 0.07
C TRP A 103 -14.06 -0.05 0.70
N PHE A 104 -15.10 0.27 -0.08
CA PHE A 104 -16.36 0.78 0.45
C PHE A 104 -17.11 -0.25 1.29
N GLN A 105 -17.11 -1.51 0.86
CA GLN A 105 -17.68 -2.59 1.65
C GLN A 105 -16.97 -2.70 3.00
N ALA A 106 -15.62 -2.74 3.01
CA ALA A 106 -14.83 -2.75 4.24
C ALA A 106 -15.12 -1.53 5.14
N LEU A 107 -15.38 -0.36 4.57
CA LEU A 107 -15.78 0.84 5.32
C LEU A 107 -17.18 0.71 5.90
N SER A 108 -18.13 0.16 5.14
CA SER A 108 -19.52 -0.02 5.58
C SER A 108 -19.66 -1.09 6.68
N GLU A 109 -18.82 -2.11 6.65
CA GLU A 109 -18.76 -3.19 7.63
C GLU A 109 -17.97 -2.82 8.89
N ALA A 110 -17.21 -1.72 8.85
CA ALA A 110 -16.44 -1.24 9.98
C ALA A 110 -17.38 -0.60 11.03
N SER A 111 -17.89 -1.42 11.95
CA SER A 111 -18.53 -0.96 13.19
C SER A 111 -17.53 -0.42 14.23
N ALA A 112 -16.24 -0.72 14.05
CA ALA A 112 -15.14 -0.29 14.90
C ALA A 112 -14.29 0.81 14.25
N GLN A 113 -13.64 1.64 15.08
CA GLN A 113 -12.65 2.61 14.62
C GLN A 113 -11.48 1.89 13.92
N ARG A 114 -11.49 1.84 12.59
CA ARG A 114 -10.38 1.32 11.75
C ARG A 114 -9.54 2.49 11.23
N PRO A 115 -8.55 2.97 12.00
CA PRO A 115 -7.83 4.21 11.66
C PRO A 115 -7.03 4.09 10.36
N ARG A 116 -6.47 2.91 10.04
CA ARG A 116 -5.74 2.67 8.77
C ARG A 116 -6.65 2.78 7.55
N LEU A 117 -7.84 2.16 7.61
CA LEU A 117 -8.84 2.25 6.55
C LEU A 117 -9.26 3.72 6.36
N HIS A 118 -9.56 4.41 7.47
CA HIS A 118 -9.96 5.80 7.44
C HIS A 118 -8.90 6.71 6.81
N ASP A 119 -7.62 6.51 7.13
CA ASP A 119 -6.51 7.27 6.52
C ASP A 119 -6.44 7.09 5.00
N VAL A 120 -6.58 5.85 4.52
CA VAL A 120 -6.58 5.56 3.08
C VAL A 120 -7.76 6.25 2.40
N MET A 121 -8.96 6.14 2.98
CA MET A 121 -10.18 6.73 2.41
C MET A 121 -10.14 8.27 2.42
N ILE A 122 -9.63 8.89 3.49
CA ILE A 122 -9.38 10.34 3.53
C ILE A 122 -8.41 10.73 2.42
N GLN A 123 -7.25 10.05 2.33
CA GLN A 123 -6.24 10.42 1.34
C GLN A 123 -6.76 10.22 -0.08
N TRP A 124 -7.50 9.14 -0.34
CA TRP A 124 -8.13 8.89 -1.62
C TRP A 124 -9.18 9.96 -1.98
N SER A 125 -10.00 10.39 -1.02
CA SER A 125 -10.96 11.48 -1.24
C SER A 125 -10.24 12.77 -1.65
N ARG A 126 -9.14 13.14 -0.98
CA ARG A 126 -8.35 14.33 -1.30
C ARG A 126 -7.81 14.28 -2.73
N LEU A 127 -7.21 13.16 -3.13
CA LEU A 127 -6.72 12.95 -4.50
C LEU A 127 -7.84 13.09 -5.54
N SER A 128 -9.04 12.59 -5.23
CA SER A 128 -10.17 12.60 -6.16
C SER A 128 -10.82 14.00 -6.30
N PHE A 129 -10.86 14.78 -5.22
CA PHE A 129 -11.45 16.13 -5.22
C PHE A 129 -10.46 17.23 -5.67
N GLU A 130 -9.16 17.07 -5.44
CA GLU A 130 -8.14 18.01 -5.95
C GLU A 130 -8.02 17.95 -7.48
N VAL A 131 -8.13 16.76 -8.08
CA VAL A 131 -8.17 16.60 -9.55
C VAL A 131 -9.39 17.31 -10.16
N SER A 132 -10.50 17.39 -9.41
CA SER A 132 -11.74 18.02 -9.88
C SER A 132 -11.72 19.56 -9.85
N SER A 133 -10.81 20.18 -9.09
CA SER A 133 -10.73 21.65 -8.99
C SER A 133 -9.95 22.29 -10.15
N VAL A 134 -9.02 21.56 -10.78
CA VAL A 134 -8.21 22.04 -11.90
C VAL A 134 -8.99 22.05 -13.22
N VAL A 135 -10.00 21.21 -13.38
CA VAL A 135 -10.81 21.15 -14.62
C VAL A 135 -11.81 22.31 -14.72
N ARG A 136 -12.08 23.05 -13.63
CA ARG A 136 -13.03 24.18 -13.64
C ARG A 136 -12.46 25.54 -14.06
N THR A 137 -11.16 25.64 -14.36
CA THR A 137 -10.52 26.90 -14.78
C THR A 137 -10.25 27.03 -16.27
N ALA A 138 -10.67 26.05 -17.08
CA ALA A 138 -10.60 26.12 -18.54
C ALA A 138 -12.00 26.31 -19.14
N TYR A 139 -12.56 27.51 -18.97
CA TYR A 139 -13.69 28.02 -19.76
C TYR A 139 -13.34 29.43 -20.23
#